data_AF-A0A7V9SZH5-F1
#
_entry.id   AF-A0A7V9SZH5-F1
#
_cell.length_a   1.000
_cell.length_b   1.000
_cell.length_c   1.000
_cell.angle_alpha   90.00
_cell.angle_beta   90.00
_cell.angle_gamma   90.00
#
_symmetry.space_group_name_H-M   'P 1'
#
loop_
_entity.id
_entity.type
_entity.pdbx_description
1 polymer ?
#
loop_
_entity_poly.entity_id
_entity_poly.type
_entity_poly.pdbx_seq_one_letter_code
_entity_poly.pdbx_strand_id
1 'polypeptide(L)'
;MPIQRALAISAVGIIGLLATAAPASAHHADTDGDGMPNRWEQRHGFNPLSAEDAGRDRDHDGLRNVGEFRNHGQPRDEDSDNDGSDDKDEVRDETRLRRADSNGDGELDGDEDADRDGIDNEDEDDTNESCRGDDDDRDEDGVADEDENELGTGRSDSDSDDDGVADGNEDSDDDGLADEDEDDSDEDRCDGDLDDDGVDDEDEDVFGVVVSFDGSTSTLEVNASGRSVSGILSEDTEIEWTDCDRDDEPTHC
;
A
#
# COMPACT_ATOMS: atom_id res chain seq x y z
N MET A 1 60.79 61.48 47.56
CA MET A 1 61.96 60.92 46.86
C MET A 1 61.83 59.40 46.86
N PRO A 2 61.78 58.75 45.69
CA PRO A 2 61.44 57.34 45.49
C PRO A 2 62.69 56.45 45.39
N ILE A 3 62.56 55.15 45.68
CA ILE A 3 63.42 54.10 45.09
C ILE A 3 62.55 52.87 44.78
N GLN A 4 62.38 52.59 43.50
CA GLN A 4 61.87 51.32 42.97
C GLN A 4 62.93 50.23 43.08
N ARG A 5 62.52 48.98 43.36
CA ARG A 5 63.17 47.78 42.83
C ARG A 5 62.13 46.68 42.60
N ALA A 6 62.02 46.26 41.34
CA ALA A 6 61.29 45.08 40.89
C ALA A 6 62.24 43.86 40.87
N LEU A 7 61.69 42.67 41.12
CA LEU A 7 62.17 41.32 40.75
C LEU A 7 61.00 40.37 41.05
N ALA A 8 60.22 39.91 40.08
CA ALA A 8 60.46 38.87 39.07
C ALA A 8 60.05 37.46 39.53
N ILE A 9 58.90 37.03 39.02
CA ILE A 9 58.57 35.73 38.38
C ILE A 9 58.90 34.45 39.15
N SER A 10 57.85 33.68 39.47
CA SER A 10 57.75 32.28 39.02
C SER A 10 56.30 31.80 39.06
N ALA A 11 55.62 31.95 37.92
CA ALA A 11 54.38 31.24 37.63
C ALA A 11 54.77 29.91 36.96
N VAL A 12 54.69 28.81 37.71
CA VAL A 12 54.57 27.46 37.16
C VAL A 12 53.06 27.20 37.18
N GLY A 13 52.34 27.17 36.07
CA GLY A 13 52.59 26.32 34.90
C GLY A 13 51.73 25.06 34.99
N ILE A 14 50.43 25.19 35.28
CA ILE A 14 49.47 24.10 35.05
C ILE A 14 48.95 24.31 33.64
N ILE A 15 49.59 23.65 32.67
CA ILE A 15 48.99 23.41 31.36
C ILE A 15 47.86 22.41 31.63
N GLY A 16 46.69 22.94 32.00
CA GLY A 16 45.45 22.24 31.83
C GLY A 16 45.23 22.15 30.33
N LEU A 17 45.66 21.04 29.73
CA LEU A 17 45.16 20.65 28.43
C LEU A 17 43.68 20.32 28.65
N LEU A 18 42.85 21.36 28.64
CA LEU A 18 41.44 21.22 28.34
C LEU A 18 41.41 20.64 26.93
N ALA A 19 41.38 19.31 26.85
CA ALA A 19 40.74 18.65 25.76
C ALA A 19 39.30 19.16 25.80
N THR A 20 39.04 20.22 25.05
CA THR A 20 37.70 20.48 24.58
C THR A 20 37.39 19.27 23.74
N ALA A 21 36.79 18.25 24.35
CA ALA A 21 35.87 17.41 23.63
C ALA A 21 34.90 18.43 23.02
N ALA A 22 35.11 18.74 21.74
CA ALA A 22 34.02 19.22 20.93
C ALA A 22 32.87 18.26 21.26
N PRO A 23 31.64 18.73 21.53
CA PRO A 23 30.52 17.81 21.46
C PRO A 23 30.71 17.12 20.11
N ALA A 24 30.97 15.82 20.12
CA ALA A 24 30.77 15.03 18.94
C ALA A 24 29.30 15.29 18.66
N SER A 25 29.01 16.20 17.73
CA SER A 25 27.71 16.21 17.11
C SER A 25 27.56 14.78 16.66
N ALA A 26 26.72 14.03 17.35
CA ALA A 26 26.03 12.92 16.75
C ALA A 26 25.16 13.56 15.64
N HIS A 27 25.82 14.09 14.60
CA HIS A 27 25.24 14.06 13.29
C HIS A 27 24.92 12.60 13.11
N HIS A 28 23.63 12.32 12.93
CA HIS A 28 23.18 11.11 12.29
C HIS A 28 24.19 10.83 11.17
N ALA A 29 25.05 9.83 11.38
CA ALA A 29 25.99 9.45 10.35
C ALA A 29 25.12 8.96 9.20
N ASP A 30 25.39 9.50 8.03
CA ASP A 30 24.82 9.14 6.74
C ASP A 30 26.08 8.93 5.88
N THR A 31 26.39 7.66 5.62
CA THR A 31 27.75 7.24 5.20
C THR A 31 27.90 7.19 3.70
N ASP A 32 26.82 6.90 2.98
CA ASP A 32 26.70 6.95 1.53
C ASP A 32 26.11 8.28 1.02
N GLY A 33 25.51 9.10 1.90
CA GLY A 33 25.15 10.48 1.63
C GLY A 33 23.83 10.63 0.89
N ASP A 34 22.89 9.71 1.10
CA ASP A 34 21.61 9.66 0.39
C ASP A 34 20.46 10.40 1.11
N GLY A 35 20.73 10.89 2.32
CA GLY A 35 19.78 11.60 3.16
C GLY A 35 19.08 10.74 4.20
N MET A 36 19.32 9.43 4.23
CA MET A 36 18.88 8.50 5.26
C MET A 36 20.02 8.24 6.26
N PRO A 37 19.80 8.38 7.58
CA PRO A 37 20.83 8.08 8.54
C PRO A 37 21.12 6.58 8.67
N ASN A 38 22.40 6.21 8.80
CA ASN A 38 22.88 4.85 9.08
C ASN A 38 22.05 4.08 10.12
N ARG A 39 21.57 4.77 11.16
CA ARG A 39 20.80 4.17 12.26
C ARG A 39 19.36 3.85 11.86
N TRP A 40 18.77 4.70 11.04
CA TRP A 40 17.44 4.49 10.48
C TRP A 40 17.52 3.39 9.44
N GLU A 41 18.49 3.45 8.54
CA GLU A 41 18.72 2.41 7.54
C GLU A 41 18.89 1.03 8.17
N GLN A 42 19.75 0.91 9.20
CA GLN A 42 19.92 -0.35 9.94
C GLN A 42 18.64 -0.85 10.63
N ARG A 43 17.75 0.05 11.05
CA ARG A 43 16.49 -0.31 11.71
C ARG A 43 15.50 -0.88 10.71
N HIS A 44 15.42 -0.27 9.53
CA HIS A 44 14.51 -0.66 8.45
C HIS A 44 15.17 -1.64 7.45
N GLY A 45 16.37 -2.14 7.74
CA GLY A 45 17.03 -3.20 6.96
C GLY A 45 17.65 -2.74 5.64
N PHE A 46 17.84 -1.43 5.47
CA PHE A 46 18.57 -0.80 4.37
C PHE A 46 20.09 -0.90 4.57
N ASN A 47 20.85 -0.54 3.54
CA ASN A 47 22.31 -0.69 3.52
C ASN A 47 23.01 0.67 3.64
N PRO A 48 23.61 1.01 4.81
CA PRO A 48 24.28 2.28 5.09
C PRO A 48 25.52 2.63 4.25
N LEU A 49 25.79 1.86 3.21
CA LEU A 49 26.93 2.01 2.31
C LEU A 49 26.49 2.09 0.85
N SER A 50 25.20 2.21 0.57
CA SER A 50 24.59 2.12 -0.74
C SER A 50 23.40 3.06 -0.89
N ALA A 51 23.66 4.29 -1.33
CA ALA A 51 22.68 5.34 -1.65
C ALA A 51 21.56 4.99 -2.67
N GLU A 52 21.54 3.78 -3.23
CA GLU A 52 20.53 3.33 -4.17
C GLU A 52 19.19 3.02 -3.51
N ASP A 53 19.17 2.60 -2.25
CA ASP A 53 17.93 2.22 -1.55
C ASP A 53 17.10 3.44 -1.16
N ALA A 54 17.69 4.59 -0.82
CA ALA A 54 16.96 5.85 -0.63
C ALA A 54 16.02 6.22 -1.79
N GLY A 55 16.42 5.88 -3.02
CA GLY A 55 15.66 6.19 -4.23
C GLY A 55 14.64 5.12 -4.61
N ARG A 56 14.60 3.99 -3.89
CA ARG A 56 13.61 2.94 -4.06
C ARG A 56 12.40 3.26 -3.20
N ASP A 57 11.32 2.63 -3.60
CA ASP A 57 10.04 2.54 -2.94
C ASP A 57 9.89 1.03 -2.67
N ARG A 58 9.57 0.67 -1.43
CA ARG A 58 9.81 -0.66 -0.87
C ARG A 58 8.51 -1.44 -0.65
N ASP A 59 7.49 -0.69 -0.33
CA ASP A 59 6.06 -0.91 -0.14
C ASP A 59 5.41 -1.00 -1.51
N HIS A 60 5.69 0.00 -2.36
CA HIS A 60 5.09 0.29 -3.67
C HIS A 60 3.92 1.29 -3.66
N ASP A 61 3.71 2.00 -2.55
CA ASP A 61 2.87 3.22 -2.40
C ASP A 61 3.31 4.42 -3.30
N GLY A 62 4.44 4.30 -4.00
CA GLY A 62 5.04 5.38 -4.79
C GLY A 62 5.80 6.44 -3.96
N LEU A 63 5.84 6.35 -2.64
CA LEU A 63 6.70 7.13 -1.76
C LEU A 63 8.07 6.45 -1.56
N ARG A 64 9.12 7.15 -1.98
CA ARG A 64 10.49 6.60 -1.83
C ARG A 64 10.87 6.49 -0.36
N ASN A 65 11.71 5.52 -0.02
CA ASN A 65 12.31 5.31 1.31
C ASN A 65 12.90 6.59 1.96
N VAL A 66 13.45 7.51 1.17
CA VAL A 66 13.95 8.80 1.69
C VAL A 66 12.85 9.82 1.98
N GLY A 67 11.72 9.74 1.28
CA GLY A 67 10.46 10.42 1.57
C GLY A 67 9.90 9.94 2.90
N GLU A 68 9.77 8.62 3.04
CA GLU A 68 9.41 7.93 4.27
C GLU A 68 10.19 8.41 5.49
N PHE A 69 11.52 8.40 5.38
CA PHE A 69 12.38 8.90 6.45
C PHE A 69 12.09 10.37 6.83
N ARG A 70 11.77 11.23 5.86
CA ARG A 70 11.57 12.67 6.06
C ARG A 70 10.20 12.98 6.66
N ASN A 71 9.19 12.21 6.27
CA ASN A 71 7.81 12.37 6.74
C ASN A 71 7.53 11.55 8.01
N HIS A 72 8.46 10.66 8.37
CA HIS A 72 8.43 9.78 9.54
C HIS A 72 7.54 8.56 9.38
N GLY A 73 7.25 8.09 8.17
CA GLY A 73 6.45 6.89 7.92
C GLY A 73 7.22 5.58 8.08
N GLN A 74 6.78 4.56 7.36
CA GLN A 74 7.15 3.16 7.42
C GLN A 74 7.52 2.67 6.02
N PRO A 75 8.81 2.48 5.73
CA PRO A 75 9.28 1.96 4.43
C PRO A 75 8.96 0.49 4.10
N ARG A 76 7.94 -0.08 4.72
CA ARG A 76 7.40 -1.41 4.39
C ARG A 76 5.89 -1.49 4.67
N ASP A 77 5.22 -0.37 4.71
CA ASP A 77 3.81 -0.20 5.07
C ASP A 77 3.34 0.88 4.12
N GLU A 78 2.51 0.52 3.14
CA GLU A 78 1.97 1.47 2.17
C GLU A 78 1.15 2.55 2.89
N ASP A 79 0.37 2.15 3.91
CA ASP A 79 -0.31 3.02 4.85
C ASP A 79 0.32 2.87 6.25
N SER A 80 1.15 3.83 6.64
CA SER A 80 1.91 3.75 7.88
C SER A 80 1.08 3.80 9.16
N ASP A 81 -0.19 4.19 9.09
CA ASP A 81 -1.01 4.38 10.29
C ASP A 81 -2.43 3.83 10.25
N ASN A 82 -2.76 3.20 9.12
CA ASN A 82 -3.87 2.29 8.88
C ASN A 82 -5.18 3.07 9.01
N ASP A 83 -5.24 4.15 8.24
CA ASP A 83 -6.35 5.09 8.19
C ASP A 83 -6.94 5.26 6.80
N GLY A 84 -6.50 4.42 5.87
CA GLY A 84 -7.05 4.28 4.52
C GLY A 84 -6.26 5.04 3.46
N SER A 85 -5.48 6.07 3.83
CA SER A 85 -4.68 6.82 2.86
C SER A 85 -3.25 6.29 2.74
N ASP A 86 -2.78 6.02 1.51
CA ASP A 86 -1.37 5.66 1.27
C ASP A 86 -0.40 6.78 1.72
N ASP A 87 0.82 6.40 2.10
CA ASP A 87 1.84 7.31 2.62
C ASP A 87 2.23 8.39 1.57
N LYS A 88 2.06 8.13 0.27
CA LYS A 88 2.35 9.10 -0.79
C LYS A 88 1.28 10.18 -0.85
N ASP A 89 0.04 9.82 -0.63
CA ASP A 89 -1.17 10.60 -0.78
C ASP A 89 -1.39 11.43 0.47
N GLU A 90 -1.11 10.87 1.64
CA GLU A 90 -0.98 11.67 2.85
C GLU A 90 0.06 12.80 2.72
N VAL A 91 1.17 12.55 2.00
CA VAL A 91 2.18 13.57 1.71
C VAL A 91 1.70 14.59 0.68
N ARG A 92 0.83 14.19 -0.26
CA ARG A 92 0.14 15.07 -1.23
C ARG A 92 -0.83 15.99 -0.49
N ASP A 93 -1.59 15.46 0.46
CA ASP A 93 -2.71 16.13 1.13
C ASP A 93 -2.31 16.83 2.44
N GLU A 94 -1.02 16.74 2.77
CA GLU A 94 -0.38 17.39 3.92
C GLU A 94 -0.88 16.86 5.29
N THR A 95 -1.31 15.59 5.33
CA THR A 95 -1.67 14.84 6.54
C THR A 95 -0.39 14.21 7.17
N ARG A 96 -0.49 13.15 7.96
CA ARG A 96 0.66 12.62 8.72
C ARG A 96 0.55 11.10 8.83
N LEU A 97 1.40 10.43 8.04
CA LEU A 97 2.01 9.07 8.14
C LEU A 97 2.02 8.31 9.46
N ARG A 98 1.84 8.91 10.63
CA ARG A 98 1.78 8.17 11.90
C ARG A 98 0.67 8.66 12.82
N ARG A 99 -0.34 9.30 12.25
CA ARG A 99 -1.54 9.78 12.88
C ARG A 99 -2.71 9.78 11.88
N ALA A 100 -3.44 8.67 11.91
CA ALA A 100 -4.79 8.35 11.45
C ALA A 100 -5.93 9.37 11.57
N ASP A 101 -5.67 10.62 11.91
CA ASP A 101 -6.66 11.69 12.06
C ASP A 101 -5.78 12.91 12.33
N SER A 102 -5.25 13.53 11.29
CA SER A 102 -4.26 14.60 11.38
C SER A 102 -4.84 15.90 11.87
N ASN A 103 -6.15 16.08 11.81
CA ASN A 103 -6.77 17.34 12.14
C ASN A 103 -7.40 17.34 13.57
N GLY A 104 -7.76 16.16 14.08
CA GLY A 104 -8.36 15.93 15.39
C GLY A 104 -9.87 16.09 15.47
N ASP A 105 -10.62 15.97 14.38
CA ASP A 105 -12.07 16.19 14.34
C ASP A 105 -12.91 14.92 14.41
N GLY A 106 -12.29 13.76 14.14
CA GLY A 106 -12.84 12.44 14.38
C GLY A 106 -13.22 11.66 13.13
N GLU A 107 -12.94 12.19 11.94
CA GLU A 107 -12.78 11.44 10.69
C GLU A 107 -11.32 10.95 10.58
N LEU A 108 -11.07 9.84 9.89
CA LEU A 108 -9.70 9.42 9.54
C LEU A 108 -9.16 10.28 8.38
N ASP A 109 -7.85 10.31 8.14
CA ASP A 109 -7.34 11.11 7.01
C ASP A 109 -7.68 10.45 5.65
N GLY A 110 -7.89 9.13 5.57
CA GLY A 110 -8.43 8.41 4.41
C GLY A 110 -9.85 8.87 4.06
N ASP A 111 -10.81 8.74 4.98
CA ASP A 111 -12.20 9.21 4.81
C ASP A 111 -12.39 10.77 4.78
N GLU A 112 -11.32 11.56 4.57
CA GLU A 112 -11.42 13.03 4.39
C GLU A 112 -11.39 13.44 2.91
N ASP A 113 -12.39 14.15 2.39
CA ASP A 113 -12.26 14.89 1.11
C ASP A 113 -11.44 16.21 1.23
N ALA A 114 -10.09 16.11 1.21
CA ALA A 114 -9.19 17.26 1.45
C ALA A 114 -9.32 18.36 0.37
N ASP A 115 -9.51 17.89 -0.86
CA ASP A 115 -9.58 18.61 -2.13
C ASP A 115 -10.92 19.36 -2.32
N ARG A 116 -12.03 18.71 -1.91
CA ARG A 116 -13.44 19.08 -2.10
C ARG A 116 -14.01 18.84 -3.47
N ASP A 117 -13.65 17.74 -4.11
CA ASP A 117 -14.27 17.29 -5.36
C ASP A 117 -15.34 16.21 -5.17
N GLY A 118 -15.34 15.56 -4.00
CA GLY A 118 -16.39 14.65 -3.54
C GLY A 118 -16.02 13.17 -3.59
N ILE A 119 -14.72 12.87 -3.72
CA ILE A 119 -14.09 11.57 -3.50
C ILE A 119 -13.30 11.70 -2.19
N ASP A 120 -13.26 10.64 -1.37
CA ASP A 120 -12.47 10.66 -0.14
C ASP A 120 -10.98 10.41 -0.48
N ASN A 121 -10.04 10.70 0.43
CA ASN A 121 -8.61 10.70 0.05
C ASN A 121 -8.07 9.30 -0.29
N GLU A 122 -8.69 8.26 0.25
CA GLU A 122 -8.40 6.85 -0.04
C GLU A 122 -8.74 6.54 -1.50
N ASP A 123 -9.97 6.78 -1.97
CA ASP A 123 -10.39 6.52 -3.38
C ASP A 123 -9.86 7.52 -4.47
N GLU A 124 -8.91 8.40 -4.13
CA GLU A 124 -8.38 9.39 -5.08
C GLU A 124 -7.32 8.81 -6.05
N ASP A 125 -6.67 7.71 -5.70
CA ASP A 125 -5.68 7.03 -6.53
C ASP A 125 -6.28 6.07 -7.56
N ASP A 126 -7.43 5.42 -7.26
CA ASP A 126 -8.24 4.60 -8.18
C ASP A 126 -8.45 5.30 -9.52
N THR A 127 -8.80 6.59 -9.46
CA THR A 127 -9.11 7.39 -10.66
C THR A 127 -7.92 7.55 -11.64
N ASN A 128 -6.69 7.25 -11.21
CA ASN A 128 -5.46 7.53 -11.95
C ASN A 128 -4.40 6.39 -11.97
N GLU A 129 -4.61 5.30 -11.25
CA GLU A 129 -3.81 4.07 -11.24
C GLU A 129 -4.25 3.11 -12.37
N SER A 130 -3.89 1.83 -12.32
CA SER A 130 -4.24 0.87 -13.37
C SER A 130 -4.60 -0.52 -12.83
N CYS A 131 -5.88 -0.79 -12.54
CA CYS A 131 -6.61 -2.08 -12.36
C CYS A 131 -5.77 -3.31 -11.97
N ARG A 132 -4.80 -3.16 -11.08
CA ARG A 132 -3.70 -4.13 -10.81
C ARG A 132 -2.69 -3.56 -9.81
N GLY A 133 -2.91 -2.32 -9.38
CA GLY A 133 -1.99 -1.49 -8.62
C GLY A 133 -2.48 -1.18 -7.21
N ASP A 134 -3.80 -1.24 -6.97
CA ASP A 134 -4.48 -0.73 -5.78
C ASP A 134 -4.95 -1.83 -4.83
N ASP A 135 -5.18 -3.03 -5.35
CA ASP A 135 -5.82 -4.13 -4.63
C ASP A 135 -4.79 -4.92 -3.77
N ASP A 136 -4.09 -4.21 -2.88
CA ASP A 136 -3.31 -4.80 -1.78
C ASP A 136 -4.27 -5.38 -0.72
N ASP A 137 -4.90 -6.50 -1.08
CA ASP A 137 -5.71 -7.35 -0.20
C ASP A 137 -4.77 -8.31 0.55
N ARG A 138 -4.47 -8.00 1.83
CA ARG A 138 -3.47 -8.75 2.59
C ARG A 138 -3.91 -10.14 3.00
N ASP A 139 -5.21 -10.37 3.21
CA ASP A 139 -5.74 -11.65 3.65
C ASP A 139 -6.43 -12.47 2.55
N GLU A 140 -6.43 -11.93 1.32
CA GLU A 140 -6.90 -12.54 0.08
C GLU A 140 -8.41 -12.86 0.16
N ASP A 141 -9.21 -11.89 0.62
CA ASP A 141 -10.64 -12.03 0.89
C ASP A 141 -11.58 -11.20 0.01
N GLY A 142 -11.04 -10.33 -0.85
CA GLY A 142 -11.78 -9.53 -1.82
C GLY A 142 -11.90 -8.05 -1.48
N VAL A 143 -11.69 -7.65 -0.22
CA VAL A 143 -11.69 -6.23 0.19
C VAL A 143 -10.27 -5.68 0.17
N ALA A 144 -10.05 -4.51 -0.43
CA ALA A 144 -8.75 -3.84 -0.37
C ALA A 144 -8.42 -3.43 1.08
N ASP A 145 -7.14 -3.51 1.48
CA ASP A 145 -6.72 -3.16 2.85
C ASP A 145 -7.23 -1.76 3.27
N GLU A 146 -7.36 -0.82 2.32
CA GLU A 146 -7.86 0.53 2.58
C GLU A 146 -9.33 0.57 2.98
N ASP A 147 -10.23 -0.11 2.27
CA ASP A 147 -11.69 -0.11 2.50
C ASP A 147 -12.15 -0.85 3.77
N GLU A 148 -11.29 -1.71 4.33
CA GLU A 148 -11.64 -2.46 5.53
C GLU A 148 -11.85 -1.56 6.76
N ASN A 149 -11.37 -0.31 6.75
CA ASN A 149 -11.68 0.67 7.79
C ASN A 149 -13.16 1.09 7.76
N GLU A 150 -13.75 1.25 6.58
CA GLU A 150 -15.13 1.64 6.34
C GLU A 150 -16.09 0.48 6.65
N LEU A 151 -15.76 -0.71 6.15
CA LEU A 151 -16.51 -1.94 6.38
C LEU A 151 -16.36 -2.45 7.82
N GLY A 152 -15.30 -2.04 8.51
CA GLY A 152 -15.04 -2.42 9.90
C GLY A 152 -14.56 -3.87 10.08
N THR A 153 -14.01 -4.40 8.99
CA THR A 153 -13.37 -5.70 8.82
C THR A 153 -11.89 -5.55 9.23
N GLY A 154 -10.94 -6.38 8.78
CA GLY A 154 -9.58 -6.02 9.10
C GLY A 154 -8.44 -6.84 8.54
N ARG A 155 -7.64 -6.15 7.72
CA ARG A 155 -6.34 -6.29 7.03
C ARG A 155 -5.56 -7.58 7.11
N SER A 156 -6.05 -8.64 7.72
CA SER A 156 -5.29 -9.82 8.11
C SER A 156 -6.18 -10.96 8.58
N ASP A 157 -7.49 -10.76 8.59
CA ASP A 157 -8.52 -11.68 9.05
C ASP A 157 -9.68 -11.69 8.04
N SER A 158 -9.54 -12.57 7.03
CA SER A 158 -10.49 -12.80 5.93
C SER A 158 -11.91 -13.29 6.34
N ASP A 159 -12.30 -13.12 7.60
CA ASP A 159 -13.55 -13.54 8.28
C ASP A 159 -13.51 -12.91 9.69
N SER A 160 -13.61 -11.58 9.76
CA SER A 160 -13.42 -10.77 10.96
C SER A 160 -14.39 -11.12 12.10
N ASP A 161 -15.55 -11.68 11.77
CA ASP A 161 -16.62 -12.00 12.71
C ASP A 161 -16.71 -13.52 13.08
N ASP A 162 -15.89 -14.36 12.43
CA ASP A 162 -15.80 -15.82 12.56
C ASP A 162 -17.13 -16.56 12.24
N ASP A 163 -18.01 -16.02 11.38
CA ASP A 163 -19.27 -16.66 11.01
C ASP A 163 -19.15 -17.69 9.88
N GLY A 164 -18.05 -17.63 9.12
CA GLY A 164 -17.69 -18.53 8.03
C GLY A 164 -18.07 -18.06 6.63
N VAL A 165 -18.45 -16.79 6.49
CA VAL A 165 -18.38 -15.99 5.24
C VAL A 165 -17.09 -15.16 5.30
N ALA A 166 -16.44 -14.92 4.16
CA ALA A 166 -15.26 -14.04 4.11
C ALA A 166 -15.73 -12.59 4.08
N ASP A 167 -14.95 -11.63 4.56
CA ASP A 167 -15.45 -10.26 4.74
C ASP A 167 -15.87 -9.66 3.39
N GLY A 168 -15.07 -9.83 2.32
CA GLY A 168 -15.46 -9.41 0.97
C GLY A 168 -16.74 -10.05 0.43
N ASN A 169 -17.12 -11.23 0.93
CA ASN A 169 -18.36 -11.91 0.54
C ASN A 169 -19.56 -11.57 1.46
N GLU A 170 -19.38 -10.69 2.45
CA GLU A 170 -20.46 -10.17 3.27
C GLU A 170 -21.29 -9.12 2.51
N ASP A 171 -22.44 -8.74 3.07
CA ASP A 171 -23.35 -7.69 2.55
C ASP A 171 -23.69 -6.85 3.80
N SER A 172 -22.71 -6.07 4.24
CA SER A 172 -22.69 -5.40 5.53
C SER A 172 -23.81 -4.37 5.67
N ASP A 173 -24.27 -3.81 4.55
CA ASP A 173 -25.25 -2.73 4.49
C ASP A 173 -26.69 -3.19 4.11
N ASP A 174 -26.86 -4.47 3.73
CA ASP A 174 -28.10 -5.14 3.25
C ASP A 174 -28.66 -4.56 1.92
N ASP A 175 -27.83 -4.03 1.02
CA ASP A 175 -28.26 -3.52 -0.29
C ASP A 175 -28.32 -4.60 -1.40
N GLY A 176 -27.59 -5.70 -1.19
CA GLY A 176 -27.57 -6.89 -2.02
C GLY A 176 -26.40 -6.99 -3.01
N LEU A 177 -25.39 -6.13 -2.89
CA LEU A 177 -24.02 -6.33 -3.39
C LEU A 177 -23.16 -6.97 -2.28
N ALA A 178 -22.05 -7.60 -2.67
CA ALA A 178 -21.08 -8.04 -1.67
C ALA A 178 -20.16 -6.87 -1.31
N ASP A 179 -19.54 -6.90 -0.13
CA ASP A 179 -18.62 -5.85 0.32
C ASP A 179 -17.42 -5.68 -0.64
N GLU A 180 -17.00 -6.76 -1.32
CA GLU A 180 -15.99 -6.75 -2.40
C GLU A 180 -16.48 -6.12 -3.72
N ASP A 181 -17.77 -5.78 -3.83
CA ASP A 181 -18.38 -5.12 -5.00
C ASP A 181 -18.84 -3.68 -4.67
N GLU A 182 -18.41 -3.09 -3.54
CA GLU A 182 -18.87 -1.76 -3.06
C GLU A 182 -17.90 -0.59 -3.34
N ASP A 183 -16.65 -0.88 -3.74
CA ASP A 183 -15.57 0.09 -4.04
C ASP A 183 -15.71 0.75 -5.43
N ASP A 184 -16.72 0.36 -6.21
CA ASP A 184 -17.05 0.92 -7.52
C ASP A 184 -17.45 2.41 -7.49
N SER A 185 -16.47 3.31 -7.51
CA SER A 185 -16.75 4.70 -7.84
C SER A 185 -17.21 4.80 -9.32
N ASP A 186 -18.38 5.41 -9.56
CA ASP A 186 -18.99 5.70 -10.89
C ASP A 186 -18.03 6.36 -11.94
N GLU A 187 -16.81 6.74 -11.55
CA GLU A 187 -15.78 7.41 -12.37
C GLU A 187 -14.48 6.63 -12.54
N ASP A 188 -14.37 5.43 -11.98
CA ASP A 188 -13.24 4.54 -12.18
C ASP A 188 -13.19 4.01 -13.65
N ARG A 189 -12.02 3.55 -14.09
CA ARG A 189 -11.78 3.01 -15.44
C ARG A 189 -11.70 1.48 -15.45
N CYS A 190 -11.73 0.87 -14.29
CA CYS A 190 -11.68 -0.55 -14.02
C CYS A 190 -13.08 -1.12 -13.72
N ASP A 191 -14.06 -0.22 -13.50
CA ASP A 191 -15.55 -0.29 -13.69
C ASP A 191 -16.08 -0.94 -14.99
N GLY A 192 -15.15 -1.42 -15.82
CA GLY A 192 -15.42 -1.96 -17.11
C GLY A 192 -15.89 -3.39 -16.99
N ASP A 193 -17.20 -3.59 -16.93
CA ASP A 193 -17.82 -4.87 -17.29
C ASP A 193 -17.62 -5.11 -18.81
N LEU A 194 -16.45 -5.67 -19.19
CA LEU A 194 -16.05 -5.82 -20.58
C LEU A 194 -16.99 -6.77 -21.32
N ASP A 195 -17.64 -7.67 -20.59
CA ASP A 195 -18.49 -8.72 -21.12
C ASP A 195 -20.01 -8.53 -20.88
N ASP A 196 -20.40 -7.44 -20.21
CA ASP A 196 -21.76 -6.96 -19.88
C ASP A 196 -22.56 -8.00 -19.06
N ASP A 197 -21.91 -8.74 -18.15
CA ASP A 197 -22.52 -9.77 -17.28
C ASP A 197 -23.03 -9.25 -15.92
N GLY A 198 -22.65 -8.03 -15.57
CA GLY A 198 -23.04 -7.31 -14.36
C GLY A 198 -22.14 -7.56 -13.16
N VAL A 199 -20.91 -8.05 -13.40
CA VAL A 199 -19.76 -8.08 -12.48
C VAL A 199 -18.65 -7.29 -13.17
N ASP A 200 -17.93 -6.43 -12.45
CA ASP A 200 -16.89 -5.62 -13.06
C ASP A 200 -15.63 -6.48 -13.31
N ASP A 201 -14.79 -6.08 -14.28
CA ASP A 201 -13.67 -6.91 -14.77
C ASP A 201 -12.64 -7.24 -13.66
N GLU A 202 -12.63 -6.47 -12.57
CA GLU A 202 -11.79 -6.66 -11.39
C GLU A 202 -12.37 -7.67 -10.39
N ASP A 203 -13.70 -7.74 -10.30
CA ASP A 203 -14.45 -8.70 -9.46
C ASP A 203 -14.73 -10.01 -10.20
N GLU A 204 -14.38 -10.08 -11.49
CA GLU A 204 -14.34 -11.34 -12.22
C GLU A 204 -13.31 -12.28 -11.59
N ASP A 205 -13.82 -13.15 -10.74
CA ASP A 205 -13.13 -14.27 -10.12
C ASP A 205 -12.74 -15.29 -11.22
N VAL A 206 -11.74 -14.96 -12.06
CA VAL A 206 -11.40 -15.69 -13.29
C VAL A 206 -10.90 -17.10 -12.91
N PHE A 207 -11.84 -18.05 -12.88
CA PHE A 207 -11.57 -19.47 -12.65
C PHE A 207 -10.65 -20.09 -13.73
N GLY A 208 -10.45 -19.38 -14.85
CA GLY A 208 -9.42 -19.65 -15.84
C GLY A 208 -9.93 -19.84 -17.27
N VAL A 209 -9.00 -19.90 -18.22
CA VAL A 209 -9.35 -20.02 -19.65
C VAL A 209 -9.51 -21.47 -20.06
N VAL A 210 -10.59 -21.80 -20.78
CA VAL A 210 -10.77 -23.14 -21.39
C VAL A 210 -9.66 -23.41 -22.41
N VAL A 211 -8.82 -24.41 -22.13
CA VAL A 211 -7.68 -24.80 -22.98
C VAL A 211 -8.09 -25.80 -24.05
N SER A 212 -8.90 -26.79 -23.66
CA SER A 212 -9.34 -27.83 -24.60
C SER A 212 -10.57 -28.61 -24.12
N PHE A 213 -11.30 -29.18 -25.07
CA PHE A 213 -12.39 -30.12 -24.82
C PHE A 213 -12.27 -31.38 -25.67
N ASP A 214 -12.28 -32.56 -25.03
CA ASP A 214 -12.34 -33.86 -25.69
C ASP A 214 -13.75 -34.46 -25.58
N GLY A 215 -14.56 -34.25 -26.61
CA GLY A 215 -15.92 -34.80 -26.70
C GLY A 215 -16.03 -36.33 -26.79
N SER A 216 -14.92 -37.07 -26.90
CA SER A 216 -14.94 -38.54 -26.85
C SER A 216 -14.87 -39.09 -25.43
N THR A 217 -14.27 -38.31 -24.52
CA THR A 217 -14.14 -38.62 -23.09
C THR A 217 -14.97 -37.70 -22.21
N SER A 218 -15.58 -36.66 -22.79
CA SER A 218 -16.22 -35.54 -22.10
C SER A 218 -15.27 -34.84 -21.15
N THR A 219 -13.98 -34.74 -21.47
CA THR A 219 -12.99 -34.10 -20.60
C THR A 219 -12.81 -32.63 -20.99
N LEU A 220 -12.95 -31.72 -20.03
CA LEU A 220 -12.63 -30.30 -20.16
C LEU A 220 -11.29 -30.01 -19.46
N GLU A 221 -10.44 -29.19 -20.09
CA GLU A 221 -9.21 -28.67 -19.49
C GLU A 221 -9.29 -27.14 -19.42
N VAL A 222 -9.07 -26.59 -18.23
CA VAL A 222 -9.08 -25.15 -17.93
C VAL A 222 -7.70 -24.76 -17.38
N ASN A 223 -7.18 -23.61 -17.81
CA ASN A 223 -5.97 -23.02 -17.26
C ASN A 223 -6.37 -21.97 -16.21
N ALA A 224 -6.31 -22.36 -14.95
CA ALA A 224 -6.51 -21.47 -13.81
C ALA A 224 -5.15 -20.99 -13.32
N SER A 225 -4.84 -19.71 -13.49
CA SER A 225 -3.65 -19.04 -12.94
C SER A 225 -2.34 -19.82 -13.21
N GLY A 226 -2.16 -20.29 -14.45
CA GLY A 226 -0.97 -21.02 -14.89
C GLY A 226 -0.92 -22.51 -14.54
N ARG A 227 -1.99 -23.07 -13.95
CA ARG A 227 -2.15 -24.51 -13.67
C ARG A 227 -3.29 -25.09 -14.51
N SER A 228 -3.05 -26.20 -15.19
CA SER A 228 -4.11 -26.93 -15.88
C SER A 228 -4.92 -27.78 -14.89
N VAL A 229 -6.23 -27.52 -14.82
CA VAL A 229 -7.22 -28.37 -14.15
C VAL A 229 -7.99 -29.12 -15.23
N SER A 230 -8.32 -30.40 -14.97
CA SER A 230 -9.10 -31.20 -15.91
C SER A 230 -10.21 -31.97 -15.20
N GLY A 231 -11.41 -31.99 -15.81
CA GLY A 231 -12.61 -32.61 -15.25
C GLY A 231 -13.42 -33.35 -16.31
N ILE A 232 -14.20 -34.35 -15.88
CA ILE A 232 -15.14 -35.06 -16.74
C ILE A 232 -16.50 -34.36 -16.62
N LEU A 233 -17.04 -33.91 -17.75
CA LEU A 233 -18.39 -33.35 -17.84
C LEU A 233 -19.42 -34.47 -17.74
N SER A 234 -20.29 -34.32 -16.75
CA SER A 234 -21.43 -35.20 -16.48
C SER A 234 -22.75 -34.48 -16.73
N GLU A 235 -23.86 -35.18 -16.53
CA GLU A 235 -25.20 -34.56 -16.59
C GLU A 235 -25.46 -33.58 -15.44
N ASP A 236 -24.65 -33.64 -14.39
CA ASP A 236 -24.68 -32.73 -13.24
C ASP A 236 -23.66 -31.59 -13.38
N THR A 237 -22.93 -31.52 -14.51
CA THR A 237 -21.92 -30.48 -14.75
C THR A 237 -22.55 -29.33 -15.53
N GLU A 238 -22.65 -28.19 -14.87
CA GLU A 238 -22.99 -26.90 -15.46
C GLU A 238 -21.69 -26.18 -15.83
N ILE A 239 -21.65 -25.58 -17.01
CA ILE A 239 -20.53 -24.75 -17.44
C ILE A 239 -21.14 -23.51 -18.06
N GLU A 240 -20.74 -22.36 -17.56
CA GLU A 240 -20.96 -21.07 -18.18
C GLU A 240 -19.70 -20.69 -18.95
N TRP A 241 -19.87 -20.22 -20.18
CA TRP A 241 -18.76 -19.85 -21.06
C TRP A 241 -19.20 -18.75 -22.02
N THR A 242 -18.27 -17.86 -22.33
CA THR A 242 -18.44 -16.79 -23.32
C THR A 242 -17.79 -17.21 -24.66
N ASP A 243 -18.52 -17.16 -25.78
CA ASP A 243 -18.06 -17.63 -27.11
C ASP A 243 -17.69 -16.42 -27.99
N CYS A 244 -16.39 -16.11 -28.07
CA CYS A 244 -15.86 -14.93 -28.77
C CYS A 244 -15.82 -15.05 -30.31
N ASP A 245 -16.37 -16.11 -30.94
CA ASP A 245 -16.21 -16.34 -32.38
C ASP A 245 -17.51 -16.74 -33.11
N ARG A 246 -18.34 -15.72 -33.44
CA ARG A 246 -19.00 -15.65 -34.78
C ARG A 246 -19.67 -14.31 -35.11
N ASP A 247 -18.94 -13.48 -35.86
CA ASP A 247 -19.42 -12.67 -37.00
C ASP A 247 -20.77 -11.93 -36.86
N ASP A 248 -20.99 -11.10 -35.83
CA ASP A 248 -21.70 -9.82 -35.98
C ASP A 248 -21.44 -8.92 -34.74
N GLU A 249 -20.67 -7.85 -34.98
CA GLU A 249 -20.29 -6.72 -34.10
C GLU A 249 -19.08 -6.96 -33.13
N PRO A 250 -18.04 -6.09 -33.15
CA PRO A 250 -16.73 -6.35 -32.55
C PRO A 250 -16.58 -5.82 -31.09
N THR A 251 -17.62 -5.94 -30.25
CA THR A 251 -17.64 -5.33 -28.91
C THR A 251 -18.03 -6.28 -27.78
N HIS A 252 -18.00 -7.59 -28.01
CA HIS A 252 -18.18 -8.59 -26.96
C HIS A 252 -17.02 -9.58 -27.07
N CYS A 253 -15.98 -9.33 -26.27
CA CYS A 253 -14.85 -10.19 -26.00
C CYS A 253 -14.28 -9.78 -24.67
#